data_AF-A0A946EJ72-F1
#
_entry.id   AF-A0A946EJ72-F1
#
_cell.length_a   1.000
_cell.length_b   1.000
_cell.length_c   1.000
_cell.angle_alpha   90.00
_cell.angle_beta   90.00
_cell.angle_gamma   90.00
#
_symmetry.space_group_name_H-M   'P 1'
#
loop_
_entity.id
_entity.type
_entity.pdbx_description
1 polymer ?
#
loop_
_entity_poly.entity_id
_entity_poly.type
_entity_poly.pdbx_seq_one_letter_code
_entity_poly.pdbx_strand_id
1 'polypeptide(L)'
;MGVLKSTGKILGVFVNIRADQWFGFSDHKRNTKYITTRAKELFSVEQANRTEEFEEAMRRLNISDEQLQSTDRYYSKLVYLFVTMATILLAYAFYQIFIYKSLLSTIMVFSLSLYSLVFAFRYHFWRFQLRSRKLGCSFRDWLNS
;
A
#
# COMPACT_ATOMS: atom_id res chain seq x y z
N MET A 1 -49.09 43.98 -9.95
CA MET A 1 -48.75 42.78 -9.13
C MET A 1 -47.51 42.10 -9.70
N GLY A 2 -46.29 42.48 -9.26
CA GLY A 2 -45.06 42.05 -9.95
C GLY A 2 -43.80 41.96 -9.10
N VAL A 3 -43.90 41.63 -7.80
CA VAL A 3 -42.73 41.65 -6.88
C VAL A 3 -42.34 40.27 -6.33
N LEU A 4 -43.13 39.21 -6.60
CA LEU A 4 -42.95 37.91 -5.92
C LEU A 4 -42.05 36.88 -6.61
N LYS A 5 -41.49 37.15 -7.80
CA LYS A 5 -40.62 36.18 -8.51
C LYS A 5 -39.11 36.34 -8.29
N SER A 6 -38.66 37.39 -7.59
CA SER A 6 -37.23 37.70 -7.42
C SER A 6 -36.58 37.04 -6.20
N THR A 7 -37.36 36.79 -5.14
CA THR A 7 -36.84 36.29 -3.85
C THR A 7 -36.33 34.85 -3.90
N GLY A 8 -36.86 34.01 -4.80
CA GLY A 8 -36.42 32.61 -4.96
C GLY A 8 -35.00 32.45 -5.50
N LYS A 9 -34.49 33.40 -6.30
CA LYS A 9 -33.11 33.34 -6.82
C LYS A 9 -32.06 33.78 -5.82
N ILE A 10 -32.41 34.64 -4.86
CA ILE A 10 -31.47 35.19 -3.87
C ILE A 10 -31.21 34.17 -2.76
N LEU A 11 -32.22 33.40 -2.35
CA LEU A 11 -32.08 32.31 -1.36
C LEU A 11 -31.15 31.17 -1.83
N GLY A 12 -31.11 30.88 -3.13
CA GLY A 12 -30.21 29.88 -3.71
C GLY A 12 -28.73 30.30 -3.77
N VAL A 13 -28.42 31.58 -3.54
CA VAL A 13 -27.04 32.09 -3.47
C VAL A 13 -26.47 31.94 -2.06
N PHE A 14 -27.30 32.07 -1.02
CA PHE A 14 -26.87 31.94 0.39
C PHE A 14 -26.82 30.49 0.87
N VAL A 15 -27.66 29.61 0.32
CA VAL A 15 -27.60 28.17 0.60
C VAL A 15 -27.10 27.47 -0.66
N ASN A 16 -25.78 27.45 -0.82
CA ASN A 16 -25.13 26.59 -1.82
C ASN A 16 -25.25 25.14 -1.33
N ILE A 17 -26.35 24.46 -1.69
CA ILE A 17 -26.63 23.05 -1.35
C ILE A 17 -25.74 22.11 -2.18
N ARG A 18 -24.43 22.35 -2.19
CA ARG A 18 -23.43 21.39 -2.67
C ARG A 18 -23.03 20.46 -1.53
N ALA A 19 -24.00 19.72 -1.01
CA ALA A 19 -23.79 18.69 0.01
C ALA A 19 -22.80 17.62 -0.44
N ASP A 20 -22.67 17.42 -1.76
CA ASP A 20 -21.68 16.58 -2.42
C ASP A 20 -20.23 17.05 -2.21
N GLN A 21 -20.00 18.37 -2.14
CA GLN A 21 -18.70 18.98 -1.88
C GLN A 21 -18.37 19.05 -0.38
N TRP A 22 -19.37 19.20 0.49
CA TRP A 22 -19.16 19.39 1.93
C TRP A 22 -18.64 18.13 2.63
N PHE A 23 -19.09 16.96 2.17
CA PHE A 23 -18.59 15.67 2.64
C PHE A 23 -17.49 15.08 1.75
N GLY A 24 -17.02 15.84 0.74
CA GLY A 24 -16.00 15.35 -0.20
C GLY A 24 -16.39 14.01 -0.83
N PHE A 25 -17.68 13.79 -1.12
CA PHE A 25 -18.16 12.49 -1.61
C PHE A 25 -17.51 12.12 -2.96
N SER A 26 -17.26 13.14 -3.78
CA SER A 26 -16.49 13.03 -5.02
C SER A 26 -15.03 12.60 -4.78
N ASP A 27 -14.39 13.12 -3.73
CA ASP A 27 -13.02 12.79 -3.35
C ASP A 27 -12.92 11.39 -2.76
N HIS A 28 -13.87 10.99 -1.91
CA HIS A 28 -13.98 9.62 -1.42
C HIS A 28 -14.20 8.62 -2.55
N LYS A 29 -15.12 8.90 -3.48
CA LYS A 29 -15.35 8.06 -4.66
C LYS A 29 -14.09 7.95 -5.53
N ARG A 30 -13.35 9.05 -5.70
CA ARG A 30 -12.08 9.07 -6.45
C ARG A 30 -11.00 8.24 -5.74
N ASN A 31 -10.84 8.40 -4.43
CA ASN A 31 -9.88 7.63 -3.63
C ASN A 31 -10.21 6.14 -3.60
N THR A 32 -11.47 5.76 -3.38
CA THR A 32 -11.88 4.35 -3.40
C THR A 32 -11.62 3.74 -4.78
N LYS A 33 -11.96 4.44 -5.87
CA LYS A 33 -11.67 3.97 -7.22
C LYS A 33 -10.15 3.79 -7.42
N TYR A 34 -9.33 4.75 -7.01
CA TYR A 34 -7.88 4.65 -7.08
C TYR A 34 -7.34 3.44 -6.31
N ILE A 35 -7.77 3.26 -5.05
CA ILE A 35 -7.37 2.12 -4.21
C ILE A 35 -7.76 0.80 -4.87
N THR A 36 -9.00 0.68 -5.36
CA THR A 36 -9.46 -0.56 -6.01
C THR A 36 -8.74 -0.86 -7.31
N THR A 37 -8.43 0.15 -8.14
CA THR A 37 -7.64 -0.05 -9.36
C THR A 37 -6.23 -0.50 -9.02
N ARG A 38 -5.55 0.16 -8.07
CA ARG A 38 -4.21 -0.25 -7.63
C ARG A 38 -4.19 -1.62 -7.00
N ALA A 39 -5.20 -1.96 -6.21
CA ALA A 39 -5.35 -3.32 -5.67
C ALA A 39 -5.49 -4.33 -6.82
N LYS A 40 -6.34 -4.06 -7.81
CA LYS A 40 -6.47 -4.93 -8.99
C LYS A 40 -5.16 -5.08 -9.76
N GLU A 41 -4.40 -4.01 -9.95
CA GLU A 41 -3.08 -4.07 -10.60
C GLU A 41 -2.07 -4.89 -9.81
N LEU A 42 -2.08 -4.77 -8.47
CA LEU A 42 -1.22 -5.58 -7.60
C LEU A 42 -1.57 -7.07 -7.60
N PHE A 43 -2.84 -7.41 -7.84
CA PHE A 43 -3.32 -8.80 -7.87
C PHE A 43 -3.49 -9.37 -9.29
N SER A 44 -3.44 -8.54 -10.34
CA SER A 44 -3.34 -9.01 -11.71
C SER A 44 -1.90 -9.43 -11.95
N VAL A 45 -1.67 -10.74 -11.96
CA VAL A 45 -0.38 -11.30 -12.37
C VAL A 45 -0.18 -10.93 -13.84
N GLU A 46 0.78 -10.05 -14.12
CA GLU A 46 1.22 -9.78 -15.48
C GLU A 46 1.75 -11.12 -16.04
N GLN A 47 0.97 -11.73 -16.94
CA GLN A 47 1.36 -13.00 -17.53
C GLN A 47 2.63 -12.76 -18.33
N ALA A 48 3.73 -13.36 -17.89
CA ALA A 48 5.01 -13.19 -18.55
C ALA A 48 4.88 -13.63 -20.01
N ASN A 49 5.15 -12.71 -20.94
CA ASN A 49 5.13 -12.97 -22.39
C ASN A 49 6.18 -14.02 -22.82
N ARG A 50 7.06 -14.40 -21.89
CA ARG A 50 8.04 -15.49 -21.99
C ARG A 50 8.11 -16.24 -20.66
N THR A 51 7.87 -17.54 -20.71
CA THR A 51 8.34 -18.50 -19.69
C THR A 51 9.84 -18.73 -19.90
N GLU A 52 10.67 -17.79 -19.43
CA GLU A 52 12.12 -18.00 -19.30
C GLU A 52 12.41 -18.71 -17.98
N GLU A 53 13.29 -19.70 -17.99
CA GLU A 53 13.76 -20.34 -16.77
C GLU A 53 14.70 -19.41 -16.00
N PHE A 54 14.76 -19.55 -14.67
CA PHE A 54 15.56 -18.68 -13.79
C PHE A 54 17.04 -18.60 -14.19
N GLU A 55 17.59 -19.70 -14.71
CA GLU A 55 18.97 -19.79 -15.19
C GLU A 55 19.19 -19.05 -16.52
N GLU A 56 18.18 -18.99 -17.38
CA GLU A 56 18.20 -18.19 -18.61
C GLU A 56 18.12 -16.69 -18.29
N ALA A 57 17.31 -16.32 -17.30
CA ALA A 57 17.25 -14.95 -16.80
C ALA A 57 18.57 -14.52 -16.12
N MET A 58 19.20 -15.38 -15.32
CA MET A 58 20.52 -15.10 -14.74
C MET A 58 21.59 -14.89 -15.82
N ARG A 59 21.59 -15.72 -16.87
CA ARG A 59 22.49 -15.56 -18.02
C ARG A 59 22.25 -14.25 -18.75
N ARG A 60 21.00 -13.84 -18.97
CA ARG A 60 20.65 -12.56 -19.60
C ARG A 60 21.07 -11.36 -18.75
N LEU A 61 20.83 -11.42 -17.43
CA LEU A 61 21.13 -10.35 -16.48
C LEU A 61 22.61 -10.34 -16.02
N ASN A 62 23.40 -11.33 -16.44
CA ASN A 62 24.81 -11.52 -16.06
C ASN A 62 25.04 -11.48 -14.54
N ILE A 63 24.12 -12.11 -13.79
CA ILE A 63 24.16 -12.17 -12.32
C ILE A 63 24.88 -13.45 -11.90
N SER A 64 25.91 -13.31 -11.05
CA SER A 64 26.59 -14.47 -10.46
C SER A 64 25.83 -15.02 -9.24
N ASP A 65 26.01 -16.31 -8.94
CA ASP A 65 25.44 -16.92 -7.73
C ASP A 65 25.90 -16.21 -6.44
N GLU A 66 27.12 -15.67 -6.43
CA GLU A 66 27.67 -14.91 -5.29
C GLU A 66 26.92 -13.60 -5.06
N GLN A 67 26.60 -12.89 -6.15
CA GLN A 67 25.79 -11.68 -6.10
C GLN A 67 24.39 -12.00 -5.57
N LEU A 68 23.79 -13.11 -6.02
CA LEU A 68 22.48 -13.57 -5.56
C LEU A 68 22.45 -13.78 -4.03
N GLN A 69 23.47 -14.45 -3.49
CA GLN A 69 23.58 -14.66 -2.03
C GLN A 69 23.81 -13.35 -1.27
N SER A 70 24.59 -12.42 -1.82
CA SER A 70 24.78 -11.11 -1.20
C SER A 70 23.46 -10.33 -1.12
N THR A 71 22.64 -10.42 -2.16
CA THR A 71 21.33 -9.79 -2.24
C THR A 71 20.33 -10.42 -1.27
N ASP A 72 20.32 -11.76 -1.10
CA ASP A 72 19.49 -12.42 -0.06
C ASP A 72 19.82 -11.90 1.34
N ARG A 73 21.11 -11.80 1.68
CA ARG A 73 21.55 -11.25 2.98
C ARG A 73 21.13 -9.80 3.16
N TYR A 74 21.23 -8.99 2.10
CA TYR A 74 20.80 -7.59 2.12
C TYR A 74 19.30 -7.47 2.36
N TYR A 75 18.47 -8.22 1.63
CA TYR A 75 17.02 -8.22 1.83
C TYR A 75 16.64 -8.75 3.22
N SER A 76 17.35 -9.74 3.76
CA SER A 76 17.11 -10.20 5.13
C SER A 76 17.33 -9.08 6.15
N LYS A 77 18.39 -8.27 6.01
CA LYS A 77 18.63 -7.12 6.90
C LYS A 77 17.52 -6.08 6.78
N LEU A 78 17.05 -5.79 5.57
CA LEU A 78 15.94 -4.86 5.35
C LEU A 78 14.64 -5.34 5.98
N VAL A 79 14.30 -6.63 5.85
CA VAL A 79 13.12 -7.22 6.51
C VAL A 79 13.19 -7.00 8.02
N TYR A 80 14.32 -7.35 8.66
CA TYR A 80 14.47 -7.13 10.09
C TYR A 80 14.39 -5.65 10.49
N LEU A 81 14.95 -4.75 9.70
CA LEU A 81 14.86 -3.31 9.94
C LEU A 81 13.41 -2.83 9.91
N PHE A 82 12.64 -3.20 8.87
CA PHE A 82 11.25 -2.77 8.74
C PHE A 82 10.33 -3.41 9.76
N VAL A 83 10.54 -4.68 10.13
CA VAL A 83 9.79 -5.35 11.21
C VAL A 83 10.07 -4.69 12.55
N THR A 84 11.33 -4.39 12.86
CA THR A 84 11.72 -3.71 14.10
C THR A 84 11.10 -2.31 14.16
N MET A 85 11.19 -1.55 13.08
CA MET A 85 10.58 -0.22 12.97
C MET A 85 9.06 -0.28 13.12
N ALA A 86 8.39 -1.23 12.45
CA ALA A 86 6.95 -1.44 12.59
C ALA A 86 6.55 -1.75 14.03
N THR A 87 7.34 -2.57 14.72
CA THR A 87 7.11 -2.94 16.13
C THR A 87 7.24 -1.72 17.06
N ILE A 88 8.28 -0.90 16.87
CA ILE A 88 8.48 0.34 17.63
C ILE A 88 7.31 1.31 17.39
N LEU A 89 6.90 1.51 16.13
CA LEU A 89 5.77 2.37 15.79
C LEU A 89 4.45 1.86 16.37
N LEU A 90 4.25 0.53 16.38
CA LEU A 90 3.05 -0.08 16.95
C LEU A 90 3.00 0.13 18.47
N ALA A 91 4.13 -0.09 19.16
CA ALA A 91 4.26 0.19 20.59
C ALA A 91 4.02 1.67 20.91
N TYR A 92 4.53 2.58 20.06
CA TYR A 92 4.29 4.02 20.21
C TYR A 92 2.83 4.39 19.97
N ALA A 93 2.14 3.75 19.02
CA ALA A 93 0.71 3.94 18.81
C ALA A 93 -0.10 3.51 20.05
N PHE A 94 0.27 2.39 20.68
CA PHE A 94 -0.33 1.99 21.96
C PHE A 94 -0.04 2.98 23.08
N TYR A 95 1.18 3.47 23.19
CA TYR A 95 1.52 4.52 24.15
C TYR A 95 0.64 5.78 23.97
N GLN A 96 0.41 6.18 22.72
CA GLN A 96 -0.41 7.34 22.38
C GLN A 96 -1.88 7.21 22.78
N ILE A 97 -2.47 6.01 22.61
CA ILE A 97 -3.87 5.78 22.96
C ILE A 97 -4.07 5.75 24.49
N PHE A 98 -3.13 5.16 25.24
CA PHE A 98 -3.27 5.01 26.69
C PHE A 98 -2.96 6.30 27.46
N ILE A 99 -1.93 7.05 27.05
CA ILE A 99 -1.49 8.25 27.77
C ILE A 99 -2.18 9.51 27.29
N TYR A 100 -2.13 9.78 25.98
CA TYR A 100 -2.62 11.04 25.41
C TYR A 100 -4.08 10.99 24.98
N LYS A 101 -4.69 9.79 24.92
CA LYS A 101 -6.07 9.55 24.46
C LYS A 101 -6.37 10.19 23.10
N SER A 102 -5.34 10.41 22.28
CA SER A 102 -5.45 11.06 20.98
C SER A 102 -5.64 10.03 19.88
N LEU A 103 -6.89 9.82 19.48
CA LEU A 103 -7.25 8.86 18.43
C LEU A 103 -6.64 9.23 17.07
N LEU A 104 -6.64 10.51 16.70
CA LEU A 104 -6.11 10.95 15.40
C LEU A 104 -4.62 10.65 15.27
N SER A 105 -3.84 10.97 16.31
CA SER A 105 -2.41 10.69 16.34
C SER A 105 -2.12 9.19 16.32
N THR A 106 -2.92 8.41 17.05
CA THR A 106 -2.84 6.93 17.04
C THR A 106 -3.06 6.36 15.64
N ILE A 107 -4.10 6.82 14.93
CA ILE A 107 -4.41 6.36 13.56
C ILE A 107 -3.28 6.69 12.59
N MET A 108 -2.65 7.86 12.72
CA MET A 108 -1.50 8.24 11.87
C MET A 108 -0.29 7.34 12.10
N VAL A 109 0.12 7.15 13.37
CA VAL A 109 1.26 6.29 13.71
C VAL A 109 0.97 4.83 13.33
N PHE A 110 -0.25 4.36 13.57
CA PHE A 110 -0.68 3.01 13.19
C PHE A 110 -0.61 2.80 11.68
N SER A 111 -1.05 3.78 10.89
CA SER A 111 -0.93 3.74 9.42
C SER A 111 0.54 3.65 8.97
N LEU A 112 1.44 4.36 9.64
CA LEU A 112 2.89 4.29 9.36
C LEU A 112 3.49 2.93 9.73
N SER A 113 3.03 2.31 10.82
CA SER A 113 3.41 0.93 11.18
C SER A 113 2.96 -0.07 10.11
N LEU A 114 1.71 0.04 9.64
CA LEU A 114 1.21 -0.79 8.53
C LEU A 114 2.03 -0.61 7.26
N TYR A 115 2.38 0.62 6.91
CA TYR A 115 3.23 0.90 5.75
C TYR A 115 4.61 0.23 5.86
N SER A 116 5.19 0.24 7.05
CA SER A 116 6.45 -0.45 7.34
C SER A 116 6.30 -1.98 7.20
N LEU A 117 5.17 -2.55 7.65
CA LEU A 117 4.88 -3.97 7.48
C LEU A 117 4.71 -4.37 6.00
N VAL A 118 4.10 -3.52 5.18
CA VAL A 118 4.00 -3.75 3.72
C VAL A 118 5.39 -3.85 3.09
N PHE A 119 6.33 -2.99 3.48
CA PHE A 119 7.71 -3.09 3.02
C PHE A 119 8.40 -4.36 3.52
N ALA A 120 8.27 -4.68 4.81
CA ALA A 120 8.82 -5.92 5.36
C ALA A 120 8.32 -7.15 4.58
N PHE A 121 7.01 -7.22 4.32
CA PHE A 121 6.40 -8.27 3.51
C PHE A 121 6.97 -8.31 2.09
N ARG A 122 7.09 -7.16 1.41
CA ARG A 122 7.65 -7.07 0.05
C ARG A 122 9.07 -7.64 -0.03
N TYR A 123 9.96 -7.24 0.88
CA TYR A 123 11.34 -7.74 0.89
C TYR A 123 11.41 -9.21 1.28
N HIS A 124 10.53 -9.67 2.17
CA HIS A 124 10.43 -11.08 2.52
C HIS A 124 9.98 -11.93 1.32
N PHE A 125 9.01 -11.43 0.55
CA PHE A 125 8.54 -12.09 -0.67
C PHE A 125 9.63 -12.15 -1.75
N TRP A 126 10.38 -11.08 -1.97
CA TRP A 126 11.53 -11.10 -2.89
C TRP A 126 12.60 -12.10 -2.50
N ARG A 127 12.87 -12.22 -1.20
CA ARG A 127 13.77 -13.23 -0.67
C ARG A 127 13.27 -14.65 -0.96
N PHE A 128 11.97 -14.91 -0.79
CA PHE A 128 11.36 -16.19 -1.13
C PHE A 128 11.50 -16.52 -2.62
N GLN A 129 11.31 -15.54 -3.51
CA GLN A 129 11.49 -15.72 -4.95
C GLN A 129 12.94 -16.07 -5.31
N LEU A 130 13.93 -15.41 -4.68
CA LEU A 130 15.34 -15.70 -4.87
C LEU A 130 15.71 -17.13 -4.42
N ARG A 131 15.17 -17.58 -3.28
CA ARG A 131 15.42 -18.93 -2.77
C ARG A 131 14.75 -20.01 -3.60
N SER A 132 13.52 -19.76 -4.05
CA SER A 132 12.74 -20.71 -4.83
C SER A 132 13.24 -20.84 -6.27
N ARG A 133 14.14 -19.95 -6.73
CA ARG A 133 14.67 -19.90 -8.11
C ARG A 133 13.56 -20.01 -9.17
N LYS A 134 12.40 -19.42 -8.90
CA LYS A 134 11.21 -19.45 -9.76
C LYS A 134 10.73 -18.03 -10.01
N LEU A 135 10.69 -17.66 -11.29
CA LEU A 135 10.12 -16.39 -11.76
C LEU A 135 8.60 -16.58 -11.85
N GLY A 136 7.84 -15.91 -10.98
CA GLY A 136 6.38 -15.97 -11.00
C GLY A 136 5.70 -16.85 -9.94
N CYS A 137 6.31 -17.10 -8.78
CA CYS A 137 5.61 -17.73 -7.66
C CYS A 137 4.32 -16.96 -7.29
N SER A 138 3.22 -17.68 -7.11
CA SER A 138 1.97 -17.08 -6.67
C SER A 138 2.01 -16.79 -5.16
N PHE A 139 1.14 -15.90 -4.68
CA PHE A 139 0.99 -15.63 -3.25
C PHE A 139 0.61 -16.91 -2.45
N ARG A 140 -0.08 -17.86 -3.09
CA ARG A 140 -0.42 -19.15 -2.48
C ARG A 140 0.82 -20.02 -2.24
N ASP A 141 1.79 -19.96 -3.14
CA ASP A 141 3.04 -20.71 -3.01
C ASP A 141 3.92 -20.12 -1.90
N TRP A 142 3.88 -18.79 -1.71
CA TRP A 142 4.56 -18.12 -0.60
C TRP A 142 3.97 -18.47 0.77
N LEU A 143 2.64 -18.51 0.89
CA LEU A 143 1.98 -18.78 2.17
C LEU A 143 2.15 -20.23 2.65
N ASN A 144 2.42 -21.15 1.73
CA ASN A 144 2.70 -22.56 2.01
C ASN A 144 4.20 -22.87 2.19
N SER A 145 5.08 -21.86 2.13
CA SER A 145 6.53 -21.98 2.32
C SER A 145 6.95 -21.61 3.74
#